data_AF-A0A316U2E0-F1
#
_entry.id   AF-A0A316U2E0-F1
#
_cell.length_a   1.000
_cell.length_b   1.000
_cell.length_c   1.000
_cell.angle_alpha   90.00
_cell.angle_beta   90.00
_cell.angle_gamma   90.00
#
_symmetry.space_group_name_H-M   'P 1'
#
loop_
_entity.id
_entity.type
_entity.pdbx_description
1 polymer ?
#
loop_
_entity_poly.entity_id
_entity_poly.type
_entity_poly.pdbx_seq_one_letter_code
_entity_poly.pdbx_strand_id
1 'polypeptide(L)'
;MASTSTSSPFSLQDFIAALNTASSAPSSSRSQDYTSHLRSLLLLPRSALPAELLRQACQEYLDLTVFSELNASGGGLVVGRTTLTSFDETIKHIGSRVSKGQAGGDEEMEEGGAAAEGEEALPAIRDEETQKDVLEMALEKVQPRVLSFEDQASAIRLHLADINEALHDWSAAAMVLQGIPLDSGHRSVSDLQKLRIYVRIVRLLLEADDAIGADAYLKRASMVVHSIPGTSIGFQAMNRSEEETVTKASEEEIKEGKLLGLQYKLCQARIYDAQRRFADAAVRFHELSYVAEIDEEERSMMLSAAVTAAILAPAGPQRSRILSTLIRDDRTSALPQSTILTKVFLEHIVRPHEVDAFAEMVQPHQKTQLTRSGNDREMMRVEQEAAATSDVTTATATAASSMNSSPHPGAGQSQGNGTQVPVKSAPTTVLDRAMMEHNILASSKLYLSLTLSGLGSLLSLTPTGAETMVRRMIVQGRLKAEIDQVEGILTFLESGQQGPTAGGLGDVSGAAGGGGSAGGENGEAGAAGGGGGGEALGGDIALRLGEGDGLIRRWDSHIARTASSLEDVCVRIGALSGRTDAS
;
A
#
# COMPACT_ATOMS: atom_id res chain seq x y z
N MET A 1 21.21 32.71 57.12
CA MET A 1 19.74 32.79 57.02
C MET A 1 19.39 33.02 55.56
N ALA A 2 19.37 31.95 54.76
CA ALA A 2 18.78 31.94 53.44
C ALA A 2 17.60 30.98 53.56
N SER A 3 16.40 31.53 53.55
CA SER A 3 15.14 30.83 53.66
C SER A 3 14.93 29.97 52.42
N THR A 4 15.26 28.68 52.54
CA THR A 4 14.74 27.63 51.65
C THR A 4 13.22 27.63 51.82
N SER A 5 12.51 28.26 50.90
CA SER A 5 11.06 28.17 50.77
C SER A 5 10.71 26.74 50.40
N THR A 6 10.51 25.89 51.40
CA THR A 6 9.82 24.62 51.25
C THR A 6 8.41 24.94 50.74
N SER A 7 8.17 24.73 49.44
CA SER A 7 6.81 24.77 48.89
C SER A 7 5.97 23.75 49.67
N SER A 8 4.90 24.21 50.31
CA SER A 8 3.94 23.35 50.98
C SER A 8 3.48 22.24 50.02
N PRO A 9 3.46 20.96 50.46
CA PRO A 9 3.05 19.85 49.61
C PRO A 9 1.59 20.04 49.16
N PHE A 10 1.30 19.71 47.90
CA PHE A 10 -0.06 19.77 47.37
C PHE A 10 -1.01 18.90 48.21
N SER A 11 -2.15 19.47 48.58
CA SER A 11 -3.20 18.80 49.34
C SER A 11 -4.45 18.67 48.46
N LEU A 12 -4.81 17.43 48.15
CA LEU A 12 -6.00 17.12 47.34
C LEU A 12 -7.28 17.63 48.02
N GLN A 13 -7.35 17.59 49.36
CA GLN A 13 -8.51 18.05 50.12
C GLN A 13 -8.71 19.57 50.00
N ASP A 14 -7.63 20.34 50.03
CA ASP A 14 -7.71 21.81 49.88
C ASP A 14 -8.12 22.20 48.46
N PHE A 15 -7.65 21.45 47.46
CA PHE A 15 -8.07 21.60 46.08
C PHE A 15 -9.56 21.31 45.90
N ILE A 16 -10.06 20.20 46.45
CA ILE A 16 -11.50 19.86 46.43
C ILE A 16 -12.33 20.93 47.16
N ALA A 17 -11.87 21.43 48.30
CA ALA A 17 -12.54 22.50 49.03
C ALA A 17 -12.65 23.78 48.19
N ALA A 18 -11.57 24.16 47.49
CA ALA A 18 -11.58 25.31 46.58
C ALA A 18 -12.58 25.14 45.44
N LEU A 19 -12.64 23.96 44.80
CA LEU A 19 -13.64 23.68 43.75
C LEU A 19 -15.08 23.77 44.28
N ASN A 20 -15.34 23.27 45.48
CA ASN A 20 -16.65 23.39 46.11
C ASN A 20 -17.03 24.84 46.41
N THR A 21 -16.08 25.69 46.83
CA THR A 21 -16.36 27.13 46.99
C THR A 21 -16.70 27.79 45.65
N ALA A 22 -15.99 27.45 44.57
CA ALA A 22 -16.28 27.95 43.23
C ALA A 22 -17.64 27.49 42.70
N SER A 23 -18.15 26.33 43.13
CA SER A 23 -19.49 25.85 42.71
C SER A 23 -20.63 26.79 43.12
N SER A 24 -20.46 27.52 44.23
CA SER A 24 -21.43 28.51 44.74
C SER A 24 -21.45 29.83 43.94
N ALA A 25 -20.46 30.07 43.09
CA ALA A 25 -20.37 31.27 42.28
C ALA A 25 -21.43 31.30 41.15
N PRO A 26 -21.78 32.49 40.63
CA PRO A 26 -22.66 32.63 39.48
C PRO A 26 -22.15 31.88 38.24
N SER A 27 -23.07 31.38 37.40
CA SER A 27 -22.73 30.59 36.20
C SER A 27 -21.77 31.29 35.22
N SER A 28 -21.73 32.62 35.21
CA SER A 28 -20.87 33.42 34.33
C SER A 28 -19.40 33.49 34.77
N SER A 29 -19.12 33.43 36.08
CA SER A 29 -17.75 33.45 36.61
C SER A 29 -17.23 32.04 36.93
N ARG A 30 -18.13 31.10 37.21
CA ARG A 30 -17.80 29.74 37.64
C ARG A 30 -16.83 29.01 36.70
N SER A 31 -17.01 29.11 35.39
CA SER A 31 -16.10 28.48 34.41
C SER A 31 -14.68 29.06 34.44
N GLN A 32 -14.56 30.38 34.67
CA GLN A 32 -13.27 31.05 34.80
C GLN A 32 -12.57 30.66 36.11
N ASP A 33 -13.32 30.58 37.20
CA ASP A 33 -12.82 30.16 38.51
C ASP A 33 -12.26 28.72 38.44
N TYR A 34 -13.02 27.80 37.85
CA TYR A 34 -12.55 26.42 37.61
C TYR A 34 -11.28 26.37 36.75
N THR A 35 -11.23 27.14 35.66
CA THR A 35 -10.05 27.21 34.79
C THR A 35 -8.81 27.74 35.53
N SER A 36 -9.00 28.71 36.44
CA SER A 36 -7.91 29.26 37.25
C SER A 36 -7.32 28.23 38.20
N HIS A 37 -8.17 27.44 38.87
CA HIS A 37 -7.77 26.35 39.75
C HIS A 37 -7.10 25.21 38.99
N LEU A 38 -7.59 24.88 37.80
CA LEU A 38 -6.94 23.90 36.93
C LEU A 38 -5.53 24.38 36.55
N ARG A 39 -5.39 25.63 36.08
CA ARG A 39 -4.06 26.17 35.73
C ARG A 39 -3.09 26.15 36.91
N SER A 40 -3.55 26.48 38.11
CA SER A 40 -2.68 26.42 39.29
C SER A 40 -2.25 24.99 39.62
N LEU A 41 -3.13 23.99 39.42
CA LEU A 41 -2.80 22.58 39.60
C LEU A 41 -1.75 22.14 38.57
N LEU A 42 -1.97 22.44 37.29
CA LEU A 42 -1.15 21.93 36.19
C LEU A 42 0.24 22.61 36.10
N LEU A 43 0.42 23.78 36.72
CA LEU A 43 1.70 24.47 36.81
C LEU A 43 2.56 24.05 38.01
N LEU A 44 2.06 23.17 38.89
CA LEU A 44 2.84 22.65 40.01
C LEU A 44 4.04 21.83 39.51
N PRO A 45 5.20 21.94 40.18
CA PRO A 45 6.40 21.20 39.80
C PRO A 45 6.20 19.71 40.05
N ARG A 46 6.87 18.88 39.24
CA ARG A 46 6.82 17.41 39.32
C ARG A 46 7.15 16.85 40.71
N SER A 47 8.05 17.51 41.45
CA SER A 47 8.42 17.13 42.82
C SER A 47 7.27 17.28 43.82
N ALA A 48 6.32 18.18 43.57
CA ALA A 48 5.17 18.42 44.44
C ALA A 48 3.92 17.61 44.05
N LEU A 49 3.88 17.09 42.81
CA LEU A 49 2.70 16.41 42.26
C LEU A 49 3.12 15.20 41.38
N PRO A 50 3.20 13.98 41.95
CA PRO A 50 3.47 12.78 41.17
C PRO A 50 2.31 12.45 40.21
N ALA A 51 2.61 11.74 39.12
CA ALA A 51 1.67 11.46 38.02
C ALA A 51 0.34 10.83 38.48
N GLU A 52 0.38 9.89 39.43
CA GLU A 52 -0.82 9.25 39.98
C GLU A 52 -1.72 10.26 40.72
N LEU A 53 -1.13 11.14 41.53
CA LEU A 53 -1.88 12.18 42.24
C LEU A 53 -2.41 13.26 41.29
N LEU A 54 -1.67 13.57 40.22
CA LEU A 54 -2.13 14.45 39.15
C LEU A 54 -3.36 13.84 38.44
N ARG A 55 -3.28 12.57 38.04
CA ARG A 55 -4.40 11.83 37.43
C ARG A 55 -5.62 11.86 38.33
N GLN A 56 -5.44 11.56 39.62
CA GLN A 56 -6.52 11.61 40.61
C GLN A 56 -7.10 13.02 40.77
N ALA A 57 -6.26 14.05 40.88
CA ALA A 57 -6.71 15.44 41.01
C ALA A 57 -7.48 15.92 39.77
N CYS A 58 -7.03 15.55 38.57
CA CYS A 58 -7.75 15.82 37.32
C CYS A 58 -9.09 15.07 37.25
N GLN A 59 -9.14 13.84 37.76
CA GLN A 59 -10.37 13.06 37.84
C GLN A 59 -11.40 13.73 38.75
N GLU A 60 -11.00 14.09 39.97
CA GLU A 60 -11.85 14.81 40.93
C GLU A 60 -12.28 16.17 40.40
N TYR A 61 -11.39 16.88 39.70
CA TYR A 61 -11.72 18.13 39.01
C TYR A 61 -12.86 17.91 38.01
N LEU A 62 -12.79 16.90 37.14
CA LEU A 62 -13.83 16.63 36.15
C LEU A 62 -15.16 16.21 36.80
N ASP A 63 -15.11 15.37 37.83
CA ASP A 63 -16.31 14.92 38.55
C ASP A 63 -17.04 16.07 39.26
N LEU A 64 -16.32 16.97 39.92
CA LEU A 64 -16.90 18.09 40.66
C LEU A 64 -17.30 19.27 39.77
N THR A 65 -16.61 19.47 38.64
CA THR A 65 -16.85 20.63 37.77
C THR A 65 -17.72 20.30 36.57
N VAL A 66 -17.32 19.36 35.72
CA VAL A 66 -17.96 19.05 34.43
C VAL A 66 -19.14 18.08 34.62
N PHE A 67 -18.93 17.02 35.38
CA PHE A 67 -19.88 15.92 35.55
C PHE A 67 -20.76 16.02 36.80
N SER A 68 -20.70 17.16 37.50
CA SER A 68 -21.59 17.43 38.64
C SER A 68 -23.04 17.59 38.20
N GLU A 69 -23.98 17.31 39.12
CA GLU A 69 -25.42 17.41 38.85
C GLU A 69 -25.82 18.78 38.28
N LEU A 70 -25.12 19.84 38.72
CA LEU A 70 -25.34 21.22 38.30
C LEU A 70 -24.98 21.48 36.83
N ASN A 71 -23.89 20.87 36.34
CA ASN A 71 -23.28 21.25 35.05
C ASN A 71 -23.39 20.15 33.98
N ALA A 72 -23.82 18.95 34.36
CA ALA A 72 -23.84 17.80 33.46
C ALA A 72 -25.18 17.61 32.72
N SER A 73 -26.18 18.47 32.94
CA SER A 73 -27.47 18.45 32.24
C SER A 73 -28.17 19.82 32.23
N GLY A 74 -29.17 19.99 31.36
CA GLY A 74 -30.02 21.19 31.33
C GLY A 74 -29.26 22.49 31.07
N GLY A 75 -29.61 23.57 31.78
CA GLY A 75 -29.01 24.90 31.60
C GLY A 75 -27.55 25.01 32.06
N GLY A 76 -27.07 24.09 32.92
CA GLY A 76 -25.68 24.08 33.35
C GLY A 76 -24.71 23.43 32.35
N LEU A 77 -25.23 22.78 31.31
CA LEU A 77 -24.42 22.12 30.27
C LEU A 77 -23.49 23.09 29.56
N VAL A 78 -23.86 24.36 29.44
CA VAL A 78 -22.99 25.40 28.86
C VAL A 78 -21.72 25.56 29.69
N VAL A 79 -21.85 25.58 31.03
CA VAL A 79 -20.70 25.68 31.95
C VAL A 79 -19.88 24.39 31.88
N GLY A 80 -20.52 23.22 31.89
CA GLY A 80 -19.82 21.93 31.77
C GLY A 80 -19.00 21.83 30.48
N ARG A 81 -19.60 22.16 29.32
CA ARG A 81 -18.94 22.16 28.01
C ARG A 81 -17.77 23.14 27.96
N THR A 82 -17.98 24.38 28.43
CA THR A 82 -16.92 25.41 28.46
C THR A 82 -15.76 24.97 29.35
N THR A 83 -16.06 24.39 30.52
CA THR A 83 -15.03 23.93 31.47
C THR A 83 -14.23 22.75 30.91
N LEU A 84 -14.88 21.81 30.22
CA LEU A 84 -14.20 20.69 29.57
C LEU A 84 -13.37 21.13 28.37
N THR A 85 -13.84 22.08 27.57
CA THR A 85 -13.03 22.71 26.51
C THR A 85 -11.80 23.40 27.10
N SER A 86 -11.97 24.21 28.16
CA SER A 86 -10.85 24.87 28.83
C SER A 86 -9.88 23.88 29.50
N PHE A 87 -10.36 22.71 29.93
CA PHE A 87 -9.53 21.63 30.44
C PHE A 87 -8.58 21.10 29.36
N ASP A 88 -9.13 20.70 28.22
CA ASP A 88 -8.35 20.21 27.07
C ASP A 88 -7.35 21.26 26.55
N GLU A 89 -7.82 22.50 26.34
CA GLU A 89 -6.97 23.61 25.86
C GLU A 89 -5.83 23.93 26.83
N THR A 90 -6.08 23.86 28.15
CA THR A 90 -5.04 24.15 29.15
C THR A 90 -3.96 23.07 29.14
N ILE A 91 -4.35 21.79 29.05
CA ILE A 91 -3.38 20.69 28.90
C ILE A 91 -2.57 20.88 27.61
N LYS A 92 -3.25 21.14 26.48
CA LYS A 92 -2.59 21.35 25.18
C LYS A 92 -1.61 22.52 25.20
N HIS A 93 -1.99 23.63 25.81
CA HIS A 93 -1.16 24.83 25.87
C HIS A 93 0.03 24.68 26.82
N ILE A 94 -0.13 24.00 27.96
CA ILE A 94 0.97 23.73 28.90
C ILE A 94 1.93 22.69 28.27
N GLY A 95 1.41 21.66 27.61
CA GLY A 95 2.21 20.68 26.87
C GLY A 95 2.99 21.30 25.70
N SER A 96 2.37 22.19 24.92
CA SER A 96 2.99 22.77 23.70
C SER A 96 3.93 23.96 23.94
N ARG A 97 3.76 24.75 25.01
CA ARG A 97 4.59 25.95 25.28
C ARG A 97 6.09 25.65 25.44
N VAL A 98 6.48 24.40 25.68
CA VAL A 98 7.87 24.03 25.94
C VAL A 98 8.49 23.24 24.79
N SER A 99 7.72 22.63 23.87
CA SER A 99 8.31 21.94 22.69
C SER A 99 9.01 22.91 21.72
N LYS A 100 8.50 24.15 21.59
CA LYS A 100 9.18 25.22 20.84
C LYS A 100 10.47 25.73 21.50
N GLY A 101 10.65 25.52 22.80
CA GLY A 101 11.88 25.88 23.51
C GLY A 101 13.06 24.95 23.21
N GLN A 102 12.78 23.74 22.71
CA GLN A 102 13.80 22.73 22.37
C GLN A 102 14.28 22.83 20.91
N ALA A 103 13.57 23.56 20.04
CA ALA A 103 13.90 23.68 18.61
C ALA A 103 14.78 24.91 18.26
N GLY A 104 15.31 25.62 19.25
CA GLY A 104 16.03 26.88 19.07
C GLY A 104 17.42 26.97 19.71
N GLY A 105 18.05 25.84 20.06
CA GLY A 105 19.33 25.81 20.77
C GLY A 105 20.29 24.75 20.25
N ASP A 106 20.71 24.86 19.00
CA ASP A 106 21.94 24.21 18.51
C ASP A 106 23.14 25.06 18.95
N GLU A 107 23.53 25.00 20.23
CA GLU A 107 24.86 25.44 20.67
C GLU A 107 25.41 24.42 21.69
N GLU A 108 26.40 23.66 21.19
CA GLU A 108 27.52 23.03 21.88
C GLU A 108 27.25 22.19 23.16
N MET A 109 27.34 20.88 22.99
CA MET A 109 27.50 19.90 24.08
C MET A 109 28.82 20.14 24.82
N GLU A 110 28.76 20.69 26.04
CA GLU A 110 29.76 20.41 27.08
C GLU A 110 29.23 19.31 28.02
N GLU A 111 29.94 18.18 28.03
CA GLU A 111 29.80 17.11 29.02
C GLU A 111 30.15 17.64 30.42
N GLY A 112 29.13 17.84 31.27
CA GLY A 112 29.35 18.30 32.64
C GLY A 112 28.11 18.29 33.52
N GLY A 113 27.69 17.11 33.99
CA GLY A 113 27.22 16.86 35.37
C GLY A 113 26.12 17.71 36.04
N ALA A 114 25.32 18.52 35.33
CA ALA A 114 24.34 19.44 35.96
C ALA A 114 22.88 19.31 35.45
N ALA A 115 22.49 18.19 34.84
CA ALA A 115 21.15 18.02 34.26
C ALA A 115 20.03 17.64 35.27
N ALA A 116 20.36 17.19 36.48
CA ALA A 116 19.38 16.64 37.42
C ALA A 116 18.56 17.70 38.20
N GLU A 117 19.10 18.91 38.41
CA GLU A 117 18.43 19.95 39.23
C GLU A 117 17.39 20.78 38.44
N GLY A 118 17.43 20.72 37.11
CA GLY A 118 16.49 21.43 36.23
C GLY A 118 15.20 20.66 35.90
N GLU A 119 15.19 19.33 36.06
CA GLU A 119 14.03 18.50 35.71
C GLU A 119 12.90 18.55 36.76
N GLU A 120 13.24 18.81 38.04
CA GLU A 120 12.26 18.83 39.14
C GLU A 120 11.38 20.09 39.15
N ALA A 121 11.81 21.17 38.50
CA ALA A 121 11.10 22.45 38.44
C ALA A 121 10.07 22.55 37.29
N LEU A 122 10.00 21.54 36.43
CA LEU A 122 9.09 21.51 35.29
C LEU A 122 7.68 21.10 35.72
N PRO A 123 6.63 21.59 35.02
CA PRO A 123 5.25 21.19 35.29
C PRO A 123 5.07 19.67 35.19
N ALA A 124 4.31 19.09 36.12
CA ALA A 124 4.06 17.64 36.19
C ALA A 124 3.40 17.06 34.90
N ILE A 125 2.70 17.90 34.13
CA ILE A 125 2.06 17.55 32.84
C ILE A 125 3.05 17.48 31.67
N ARG A 126 4.36 17.77 31.84
CA ARG A 126 5.32 17.80 30.73
C ARG A 126 5.39 16.47 29.96
N ASP A 127 5.26 15.36 30.66
CA ASP A 127 5.42 14.03 30.09
C ASP A 127 4.22 13.66 29.18
N GLU A 128 4.52 13.25 27.94
CA GLU A 128 3.52 12.89 26.93
C GLU A 128 2.71 11.66 27.35
N GLU A 129 3.32 10.72 28.07
CA GLU A 129 2.65 9.54 28.62
C GLU A 129 1.67 9.93 29.74
N THR A 130 2.09 10.83 30.64
CA THR A 130 1.20 11.41 31.65
C THR A 130 0.04 12.21 31.04
N GLN A 131 0.28 12.97 29.95
CA GLN A 131 -0.78 13.67 29.22
C GLN A 131 -1.77 12.70 28.59
N LYS A 132 -1.26 11.64 27.95
CA LYS A 132 -2.06 10.56 27.37
C LYS A 132 -2.99 9.96 28.44
N ASP A 133 -2.45 9.58 29.59
CA ASP A 133 -3.22 8.98 30.69
C ASP A 133 -4.35 9.90 31.20
N VAL A 134 -4.07 11.20 31.34
CA VAL A 134 -5.06 12.18 31.80
C VAL A 134 -6.18 12.37 30.75
N LEU A 135 -5.84 12.41 29.46
CA LEU A 135 -6.83 12.56 28.39
C LEU A 135 -7.65 11.27 28.18
N GLU A 136 -7.05 10.09 28.30
CA GLU A 136 -7.77 8.81 28.28
C GLU A 136 -8.76 8.73 29.43
N MET A 137 -8.34 9.07 30.65
CA MET A 137 -9.23 9.18 31.82
C MET A 137 -10.37 10.17 31.58
N ALA A 138 -10.08 11.35 31.02
CA ALA A 138 -11.09 12.34 30.72
C ALA A 138 -12.11 11.80 29.71
N LEU A 139 -11.66 11.08 28.68
CA LEU A 139 -12.53 10.49 27.66
C LEU A 139 -13.42 9.38 28.23
N GLU A 140 -12.88 8.52 29.11
CA GLU A 140 -13.65 7.51 29.85
C GLU A 140 -14.78 8.14 30.67
N LYS A 141 -14.50 9.27 31.35
CA LYS A 141 -15.51 10.01 32.11
C LYS A 141 -16.57 10.68 31.24
N VAL A 142 -16.20 11.14 30.04
CA VAL A 142 -17.15 11.70 29.07
C VAL A 142 -18.08 10.62 28.48
N GLN A 143 -17.61 9.38 28.36
CA GLN A 143 -18.28 8.31 27.61
C GLN A 143 -19.75 8.05 27.98
N PRO A 144 -20.17 8.00 29.27
CA PRO A 144 -21.59 7.81 29.64
C PRO A 144 -22.53 8.92 29.16
N ARG A 145 -21.99 10.11 28.85
CA ARG A 145 -22.73 11.30 28.42
C ARG A 145 -22.22 11.84 27.08
N VAL A 146 -21.62 10.99 26.25
CA VAL A 146 -20.93 11.40 25.01
C VAL A 146 -21.82 12.20 24.05
N LEU A 147 -23.13 11.92 23.99
CA LEU A 147 -24.08 12.68 23.16
C LEU A 147 -24.24 14.14 23.61
N SER A 148 -24.09 14.43 24.91
CA SER A 148 -24.18 15.80 25.44
C SER A 148 -22.89 16.58 25.28
N PHE A 149 -21.76 15.88 25.16
CA PHE A 149 -20.39 16.44 25.09
C PHE A 149 -19.68 16.01 23.80
N GLU A 150 -20.42 15.85 22.70
CA GLU A 150 -19.89 15.27 21.46
C GLU A 150 -18.72 16.09 20.86
N ASP A 151 -18.84 17.42 20.86
CA ASP A 151 -17.79 18.32 20.39
C ASP A 151 -16.53 18.22 21.26
N GLN A 152 -16.71 18.22 22.60
CA GLN A 152 -15.60 18.11 23.55
C GLN A 152 -14.92 16.74 23.45
N ALA A 153 -15.69 15.66 23.33
CA ALA A 153 -15.15 14.32 23.12
C ALA A 153 -14.33 14.24 21.82
N SER A 154 -14.82 14.87 20.74
CA SER A 154 -14.11 14.93 19.47
C SER A 154 -12.80 15.74 19.57
N ALA A 155 -12.80 16.85 20.31
CA ALA A 155 -11.61 17.66 20.55
C ALA A 155 -10.54 16.89 21.35
N ILE A 156 -10.94 16.24 22.45
CA ILE A 156 -10.06 15.38 23.26
C ILE A 156 -9.47 14.25 22.41
N ARG A 157 -10.27 13.60 21.56
CA ARG A 157 -9.77 12.56 20.63
C ARG A 157 -8.73 13.10 19.64
N LEU A 158 -8.94 14.30 19.10
CA LEU A 158 -7.95 14.93 18.19
C LEU A 158 -6.63 15.22 18.93
N HIS A 159 -6.69 15.73 20.15
CA HIS A 159 -5.51 15.99 20.96
C HIS A 159 -4.80 14.70 21.40
N LEU A 160 -5.54 13.69 21.83
CA LEU A 160 -4.99 12.37 22.17
C LEU A 160 -4.33 11.70 20.94
N ALA A 161 -4.86 11.91 19.73
CA ALA A 161 -4.20 11.46 18.52
C ALA A 161 -2.88 12.21 18.24
N ASP A 162 -2.83 13.53 18.46
CA ASP A 162 -1.59 14.32 18.36
C ASP A 162 -0.49 13.75 19.31
N ILE A 163 -0.86 13.39 20.54
CA ILE A 163 0.07 12.82 21.53
C ILE A 163 0.52 11.40 21.16
N ASN A 164 -0.41 10.52 20.75
CA ASN A 164 -0.03 9.16 20.34
C ASN A 164 0.86 9.17 19.08
N GLU A 165 0.68 10.14 18.18
CA GLU A 165 1.59 10.35 17.04
C GLU A 165 3.00 10.77 17.47
N ALA A 166 3.10 11.65 18.49
CA ALA A 166 4.39 12.05 19.07
C ALA A 166 5.10 10.86 19.75
N LEU A 167 4.33 9.98 20.41
CA LEU A 167 4.82 8.73 21.01
C LEU A 167 5.07 7.59 20.00
N HIS A 168 4.87 7.83 18.70
CA HIS A 168 4.98 6.83 17.63
C HIS A 168 4.04 5.60 17.78
N ASP A 169 2.95 5.72 18.54
CA ASP A 169 1.89 4.71 18.63
C ASP A 169 0.82 4.96 17.56
N TRP A 170 1.16 4.60 16.31
CA TRP A 170 0.30 4.80 15.14
C TRP A 170 -1.05 4.07 15.25
N SER A 171 -1.03 2.89 15.88
CA SER A 171 -2.21 2.05 16.03
C SER A 171 -3.24 2.65 16.98
N ALA A 172 -2.80 3.13 18.16
CA ALA A 172 -3.66 3.81 19.11
C ALA A 172 -4.15 5.16 18.55
N ALA A 173 -3.27 5.94 17.91
CA ALA A 173 -3.64 7.20 17.27
C ALA A 173 -4.77 6.99 16.24
N ALA A 174 -4.65 5.97 15.39
CA ALA A 174 -5.69 5.62 14.44
C ALA A 174 -6.99 5.26 15.15
N MET A 175 -6.97 4.35 16.14
CA MET A 175 -8.17 3.94 16.88
C MET A 175 -8.91 5.12 17.53
N VAL A 176 -8.17 6.05 18.12
CA VAL A 176 -8.74 7.25 18.76
C VAL A 176 -9.50 8.11 17.74
N LEU A 177 -8.91 8.36 16.56
CA LEU A 177 -9.52 9.13 15.49
C LEU A 177 -10.72 8.42 14.84
N GLN A 178 -10.67 7.09 14.71
CA GLN A 178 -11.79 6.29 14.20
C GLN A 178 -13.05 6.39 15.09
N GLY A 179 -12.87 6.66 16.39
CA GLY A 179 -13.96 6.90 17.33
C GLY A 179 -14.66 8.26 17.21
N ILE A 180 -14.21 9.15 16.32
CA ILE A 180 -14.85 10.46 16.10
C ILE A 180 -16.09 10.26 15.21
N PRO A 181 -17.30 10.65 15.65
CA PRO A 181 -18.51 10.54 14.84
C PRO A 181 -18.55 11.64 13.76
N LEU A 182 -18.08 11.34 12.55
CA LEU A 182 -18.01 12.31 11.43
C LEU A 182 -19.34 12.53 10.70
N ASP A 183 -20.28 11.59 10.83
CA ASP A 183 -21.58 11.58 10.12
C ASP A 183 -22.76 11.64 11.11
N SER A 184 -22.57 12.28 12.28
CA SER A 184 -23.62 12.39 13.30
C SER A 184 -24.73 13.37 12.89
N GLY A 185 -25.95 13.14 13.37
CA GLY A 185 -27.08 14.05 13.15
C GLY A 185 -27.06 15.30 14.04
N HIS A 186 -26.20 15.34 15.05
CA HIS A 186 -26.13 16.45 16.01
C HIS A 186 -25.00 17.44 15.70
N ARG A 187 -23.98 17.00 14.95
CA ARG A 187 -22.80 17.81 14.59
C ARG A 187 -22.54 17.76 13.08
N SER A 188 -22.69 18.90 12.41
CA SER A 188 -22.32 19.04 11.00
C SER A 188 -20.81 19.33 10.87
N VAL A 189 -20.03 18.34 10.45
CA VAL A 189 -18.60 18.50 10.14
C VAL A 189 -18.46 18.87 8.66
N SER A 190 -17.62 19.86 8.33
CA SER A 190 -17.35 20.25 6.95
C SER A 190 -16.65 19.13 6.17
N ASP A 191 -16.92 19.05 4.86
CA ASP A 191 -16.30 18.05 3.97
C ASP A 191 -14.77 18.11 4.01
N LEU A 192 -14.19 19.32 4.04
CA LEU A 192 -12.75 19.53 4.19
C LEU A 192 -12.22 18.89 5.49
N GLN A 193 -12.88 19.11 6.62
CA GLN A 193 -12.47 18.55 7.91
C GLN A 193 -12.67 17.02 7.93
N LYS A 194 -13.71 16.50 7.29
CA LYS A 194 -13.90 15.04 7.12
C LYS A 194 -12.74 14.44 6.33
N LEU A 195 -12.37 15.05 5.20
CA LEU A 195 -11.24 14.57 4.39
C LEU A 195 -9.94 14.62 5.19
N ARG A 196 -9.67 15.71 5.92
CA ARG A 196 -8.50 15.85 6.78
C ARG A 196 -8.38 14.70 7.77
N ILE A 197 -9.47 14.36 8.45
CA ILE A 197 -9.50 13.25 9.43
C ILE A 197 -9.35 11.90 8.73
N TYR A 198 -10.04 11.66 7.61
CA TYR A 198 -9.91 10.39 6.88
C TYR A 198 -8.50 10.17 6.33
N VAL A 199 -7.88 11.17 5.69
CA VAL A 199 -6.50 11.06 5.20
C VAL A 199 -5.52 10.83 6.35
N ARG A 200 -5.73 11.50 7.50
CA ARG A 200 -4.93 11.26 8.72
C ARG A 200 -5.05 9.81 9.21
N ILE A 201 -6.27 9.27 9.33
CA ILE A 201 -6.50 7.86 9.71
C ILE A 201 -5.81 6.91 8.74
N VAL A 202 -5.94 7.15 7.43
CA VAL A 202 -5.31 6.32 6.39
C VAL A 202 -3.79 6.31 6.53
N ARG A 203 -3.17 7.47 6.75
CA ARG A 203 -1.72 7.58 6.98
C ARG A 203 -1.28 6.78 8.19
N LEU A 204 -1.96 6.93 9.33
CA LEU A 204 -1.63 6.21 10.56
C LEU A 204 -1.77 4.69 10.40
N LEU A 205 -2.83 4.23 9.73
CA LEU A 205 -3.03 2.81 9.47
C LEU A 205 -1.95 2.23 8.54
N LEU A 206 -1.46 3.01 7.57
CA LEU A 206 -0.33 2.60 6.73
C LEU A 206 0.97 2.49 7.52
N GLU A 207 1.24 3.40 8.46
CA GLU A 207 2.43 3.29 9.34
C GLU A 207 2.30 2.14 10.36
N ALA A 208 1.07 1.71 10.67
CA ALA A 208 0.77 0.54 11.48
C ALA A 208 0.69 -0.79 10.68
N ASP A 209 1.11 -0.78 9.40
CA ASP A 209 1.03 -1.93 8.48
C ASP A 209 -0.40 -2.50 8.25
N ASP A 210 -1.47 -1.76 8.57
CA ASP A 210 -2.87 -2.15 8.33
C ASP A 210 -3.41 -1.57 7.01
N ALA A 211 -2.99 -2.16 5.90
CA ALA A 211 -3.43 -1.76 4.57
C ALA A 211 -4.93 -2.05 4.28
N ILE A 212 -5.58 -2.93 5.05
CA ILE A 212 -6.99 -3.28 4.86
C ILE A 212 -7.87 -2.23 5.52
N GLY A 213 -7.58 -1.89 6.78
CA GLY A 213 -8.23 -0.78 7.48
C GLY A 213 -8.03 0.54 6.73
N ALA A 214 -6.81 0.79 6.23
CA ALA A 214 -6.50 1.97 5.43
C ALA A 214 -7.39 2.08 4.18
N ASP A 215 -7.61 0.99 3.43
CA ASP A 215 -8.49 0.99 2.25
C ASP A 215 -9.96 1.27 2.58
N ALA A 216 -10.45 0.80 3.73
CA ALA A 216 -11.81 1.09 4.18
C ALA A 216 -12.01 2.61 4.40
N TYR A 217 -11.07 3.28 5.05
CA TYR A 217 -11.12 4.74 5.25
C TYR A 217 -10.81 5.53 3.98
N LEU A 218 -9.97 5.01 3.08
CA LEU A 218 -9.75 5.60 1.76
C LEU A 218 -11.04 5.66 0.93
N LYS A 219 -11.85 4.58 0.97
CA LYS A 219 -13.17 4.56 0.30
C LYS A 219 -14.12 5.61 0.89
N ARG A 220 -14.11 5.83 2.21
CA ARG A 220 -14.88 6.91 2.84
C ARG A 220 -14.38 8.29 2.40
N ALA A 221 -13.06 8.48 2.34
CA ALA A 221 -12.47 9.71 1.80
C ALA A 221 -12.91 9.96 0.35
N SER A 222 -12.94 8.94 -0.51
CA SER A 222 -13.32 9.10 -1.93
C SER A 222 -14.72 9.68 -2.15
N MET A 223 -15.64 9.48 -1.20
CA MET A 223 -17.01 10.04 -1.27
C MET A 223 -17.03 11.56 -1.09
N VAL A 224 -16.00 12.12 -0.45
CA VAL A 224 -15.93 13.53 -0.06
C VAL A 224 -14.84 14.28 -0.83
N VAL A 225 -13.78 13.61 -1.31
CA VAL A 225 -12.68 14.25 -2.06
C VAL A 225 -13.19 15.09 -3.24
N HIS A 226 -14.21 14.63 -3.95
CA HIS A 226 -14.73 15.29 -5.14
C HIS A 226 -15.54 16.56 -4.88
N SER A 227 -16.02 16.79 -3.66
CA SER A 227 -16.79 18.00 -3.27
C SER A 227 -15.89 19.15 -2.81
N ILE A 228 -14.61 18.87 -2.56
CA ILE A 228 -13.66 19.85 -2.00
C ILE A 228 -12.95 20.61 -3.14
N PRO A 229 -12.95 21.96 -3.12
CA PRO A 229 -12.21 22.76 -4.08
C PRO A 229 -10.70 22.44 -4.06
N GLY A 230 -10.08 22.37 -5.24
CA GLY A 230 -8.63 22.18 -5.37
C GLY A 230 -8.14 20.71 -5.34
N THR A 231 -8.95 19.73 -4.96
CA THR A 231 -8.52 18.32 -4.94
C THR A 231 -8.32 17.70 -6.34
N SER A 232 -8.87 18.34 -7.37
CA SER A 232 -8.73 17.90 -8.77
C SER A 232 -7.37 18.31 -9.32
N ILE A 233 -6.49 17.33 -9.55
CA ILE A 233 -5.13 17.53 -10.07
C ILE A 233 -5.01 16.83 -11.43
N GLY A 234 -4.51 17.53 -12.45
CA GLY A 234 -4.24 17.02 -13.81
C GLY A 234 -5.30 17.41 -14.86
N PHE A 235 -5.24 16.78 -16.05
CA PHE A 235 -6.15 17.01 -17.20
C PHE A 235 -7.66 16.93 -16.88
N GLN A 236 -8.04 16.29 -15.78
CA GLN A 236 -9.43 16.24 -15.29
C GLN A 236 -9.94 17.59 -14.76
N ALA A 237 -9.06 18.55 -14.45
CA ALA A 237 -9.43 19.91 -14.10
C ALA A 237 -9.99 20.70 -15.31
N MET A 238 -9.55 20.40 -16.54
CA MET A 238 -9.95 21.14 -17.74
C MET A 238 -11.41 20.91 -18.19
N ASN A 239 -12.06 19.84 -17.72
CA ASN A 239 -13.41 19.46 -18.17
C ASN A 239 -14.52 19.71 -17.14
N ARG A 240 -14.21 20.23 -15.94
CA ARG A 240 -15.24 20.68 -15.00
C ARG A 240 -15.42 22.18 -15.19
N SER A 241 -16.64 22.58 -15.54
CA SER A 241 -17.11 23.96 -15.45
C SER A 241 -16.91 24.46 -14.02
N GLU A 242 -15.83 25.22 -13.81
CA GLU A 242 -15.39 25.79 -12.52
C GLU A 242 -16.35 26.86 -11.94
N GLU A 243 -17.51 27.09 -12.55
CA GLU A 243 -18.34 28.28 -12.27
C GLU A 243 -19.20 28.21 -11.00
N GLU A 244 -19.49 27.04 -10.41
CA GLU A 244 -20.48 26.96 -9.31
C GLU A 244 -19.90 26.77 -7.88
N THR A 245 -18.63 26.37 -7.70
CA THR A 245 -18.07 26.12 -6.34
C THR A 245 -16.91 27.03 -5.95
N VAL A 246 -16.27 27.70 -6.91
CA VAL A 246 -15.10 28.57 -6.66
C VAL A 246 -15.49 29.90 -6.01
N THR A 247 -16.77 30.28 -6.02
CA THR A 247 -17.23 31.61 -5.60
C THR A 247 -17.33 31.84 -4.09
N LYS A 248 -17.06 30.83 -3.24
CA LYS A 248 -17.18 30.95 -1.77
C LYS A 248 -15.99 30.44 -0.93
N ALA A 249 -15.02 29.76 -1.53
CA ALA A 249 -13.90 29.18 -0.78
C ALA A 249 -12.76 30.19 -0.62
N SER A 250 -12.18 30.24 0.57
CA SER A 250 -10.98 31.04 0.84
C SER A 250 -9.76 30.49 0.09
N GLU A 251 -8.79 31.35 -0.23
CA GLU A 251 -7.56 30.93 -0.90
C GLU A 251 -6.79 29.86 -0.09
N GLU A 252 -6.87 29.93 1.25
CA GLU A 252 -6.27 28.96 2.17
C GLU A 252 -6.95 27.58 2.08
N GLU A 253 -8.28 27.53 2.04
CA GLU A 253 -9.03 26.28 1.88
C GLU A 253 -8.74 25.59 0.55
N ILE A 254 -8.51 26.35 -0.52
CA ILE A 254 -8.13 25.80 -1.83
C ILE A 254 -6.72 25.21 -1.79
N LYS A 255 -5.76 25.91 -1.16
CA LYS A 255 -4.38 25.40 -0.98
C LYS A 255 -4.38 24.13 -0.13
N GLU A 256 -5.16 24.12 0.95
CA GLU A 256 -5.29 22.93 1.79
C GLU A 256 -5.97 21.78 1.06
N GLY A 257 -7.06 22.04 0.33
CA GLY A 257 -7.77 21.04 -0.48
C GLY A 257 -6.85 20.38 -1.51
N LYS A 258 -6.00 21.17 -2.18
CA LYS A 258 -4.96 20.65 -3.08
C LYS A 258 -3.98 19.71 -2.37
N LEU A 259 -3.43 20.15 -1.23
CA LEU A 259 -2.48 19.36 -0.44
C LEU A 259 -3.11 18.03 0.02
N LEU A 260 -4.33 18.07 0.54
CA LEU A 260 -5.06 16.88 0.98
C LEU A 260 -5.40 15.96 -0.20
N GLY A 261 -5.71 16.52 -1.38
CA GLY A 261 -5.91 15.76 -2.62
C GLY A 261 -4.65 14.99 -3.05
N LEU A 262 -3.47 15.62 -2.95
CA LEU A 262 -2.18 14.97 -3.22
C LEU A 262 -1.89 13.86 -2.20
N GLN A 263 -2.06 14.16 -0.90
CA GLN A 263 -1.87 13.17 0.16
C GLN A 263 -2.80 11.97 0.00
N TYR A 264 -4.08 12.20 -0.36
CA TYR A 264 -5.04 11.15 -0.65
C TYR A 264 -4.57 10.24 -1.80
N LYS A 265 -4.13 10.82 -2.92
CA LYS A 265 -3.62 10.04 -4.07
C LYS A 265 -2.37 9.25 -3.73
N LEU A 266 -1.45 9.83 -2.94
CA LEU A 266 -0.26 9.14 -2.47
C LEU A 266 -0.61 7.97 -1.55
N CYS A 267 -1.52 8.19 -0.60
CA CYS A 267 -2.03 7.13 0.27
C CYS A 267 -2.69 6.01 -0.53
N GLN A 268 -3.48 6.36 -1.55
CA GLN A 268 -4.08 5.38 -2.47
C GLN A 268 -3.01 4.51 -3.16
N ALA A 269 -1.94 5.12 -3.66
CA ALA A 269 -0.83 4.39 -4.29
C ALA A 269 -0.13 3.45 -3.30
N ARG A 270 0.16 3.93 -2.08
CA ARG A 270 0.76 3.13 -0.99
C ARG A 270 -0.13 1.95 -0.56
N ILE A 271 -1.45 2.15 -0.44
CA ILE A 271 -2.40 1.07 -0.13
C ILE A 271 -2.36 -0.01 -1.21
N TYR A 272 -2.41 0.38 -2.48
CA TYR A 272 -2.38 -0.60 -3.58
C TYR A 272 -1.08 -1.40 -3.61
N ASP A 273 0.04 -0.74 -3.32
CA ASP A 273 1.34 -1.41 -3.21
C ASP A 273 1.36 -2.43 -2.05
N ALA A 274 0.91 -2.02 -0.86
CA ALA A 274 0.82 -2.90 0.32
C ALA A 274 -0.16 -4.08 0.12
N GLN A 275 -1.26 -3.87 -0.61
CA GLN A 275 -2.23 -4.90 -0.96
C GLN A 275 -1.78 -5.80 -2.13
N ARG A 276 -0.56 -5.63 -2.65
CA ARG A 276 -0.01 -6.38 -3.80
C ARG A 276 -0.76 -6.14 -5.11
N ARG A 277 -1.50 -5.04 -5.22
CA ARG A 277 -2.13 -4.53 -6.45
C ARG A 277 -1.12 -3.68 -7.22
N PHE A 278 0.05 -4.25 -7.50
CA PHE A 278 1.21 -3.50 -8.00
C PHE A 278 0.98 -2.80 -9.35
N ALA A 279 0.17 -3.38 -10.24
CA ALA A 279 -0.16 -2.75 -11.52
C ALA A 279 -0.94 -1.44 -11.31
N ASP A 280 -1.90 -1.42 -10.38
CA ASP A 280 -2.66 -0.22 -10.06
C ASP A 280 -1.80 0.81 -9.31
N ALA A 281 -0.94 0.34 -8.39
CA ALA A 281 0.00 1.18 -7.66
C ALA A 281 0.99 1.87 -8.61
N ALA A 282 1.55 1.14 -9.57
CA ALA A 282 2.51 1.66 -10.54
C ALA A 282 1.92 2.81 -11.37
N VAL A 283 0.68 2.67 -11.83
CA VAL A 283 -0.02 3.74 -12.57
C VAL A 283 -0.17 4.98 -11.69
N ARG A 284 -0.60 4.84 -10.44
CA ARG A 284 -0.80 5.98 -9.52
C ARG A 284 0.49 6.68 -9.14
N PHE A 285 1.55 5.94 -8.85
CA PHE A 285 2.86 6.53 -8.57
C PHE A 285 3.42 7.26 -9.80
N HIS A 286 3.25 6.68 -10.99
CA HIS A 286 3.66 7.33 -12.23
C HIS A 286 2.87 8.62 -12.50
N GLU A 287 1.55 8.62 -12.31
CA GLU A 287 0.71 9.83 -12.40
C GLU A 287 1.19 10.94 -11.45
N LEU A 288 1.52 10.59 -10.20
CA LEU A 288 2.03 11.54 -9.21
C LEU A 288 3.42 12.09 -9.58
N SER A 289 4.27 11.28 -10.22
CA SER A 289 5.61 11.70 -10.65
C SER A 289 5.63 12.84 -11.68
N TYR A 290 4.50 13.19 -12.29
CA TYR A 290 4.37 14.33 -13.21
C TYR A 290 3.76 15.58 -12.56
N VAL A 291 3.36 15.51 -11.29
CA VAL A 291 2.73 16.66 -10.63
C VAL A 291 3.81 17.68 -10.27
N ALA A 292 3.81 18.81 -11.00
CA ALA A 292 4.81 19.87 -10.84
C ALA A 292 4.81 20.53 -9.44
N GLU A 293 3.70 20.43 -8.70
CA GLU A 293 3.58 20.95 -7.32
C GLU A 293 4.37 20.12 -6.28
N ILE A 294 4.75 18.89 -6.62
CA ILE A 294 5.56 18.00 -5.77
C ILE A 294 7.04 18.30 -6.02
N ASP A 295 7.90 18.24 -5.01
CA ASP A 295 9.35 18.47 -5.19
C ASP A 295 10.01 17.46 -6.16
N GLU A 296 11.08 17.85 -6.86
CA GLU A 296 11.76 16.96 -7.83
C GLU A 296 12.30 15.68 -7.17
N GLU A 297 12.82 15.76 -5.94
CA GLU A 297 13.32 14.58 -5.22
C GLU A 297 12.18 13.60 -4.94
N GLU A 298 11.03 14.11 -4.47
CA GLU A 298 9.83 13.31 -4.23
C GLU A 298 9.26 12.73 -5.54
N ARG A 299 9.24 13.50 -6.64
CA ARG A 299 8.83 12.99 -7.97
C ARG A 299 9.73 11.84 -8.44
N SER A 300 11.04 11.95 -8.23
CA SER A 300 12.01 10.89 -8.54
C SER A 300 11.76 9.64 -7.69
N MET A 301 11.50 9.80 -6.38
CA MET A 301 11.11 8.68 -5.51
C MET A 301 9.81 8.01 -5.96
N MET A 302 8.80 8.80 -6.37
CA MET A 302 7.54 8.27 -6.91
C MET A 302 7.74 7.52 -8.23
N LEU A 303 8.57 8.03 -9.14
CA LEU A 303 8.91 7.32 -10.37
C LEU A 303 9.65 6.01 -10.06
N SER A 304 10.58 6.03 -9.09
CA SER A 304 11.28 4.84 -8.62
C SER A 304 10.31 3.78 -8.07
N ALA A 305 9.35 4.19 -7.24
CA ALA A 305 8.29 3.33 -6.73
C ALA A 305 7.38 2.78 -7.84
N ALA A 306 7.05 3.59 -8.85
CA ALA A 306 6.26 3.16 -10.01
C ALA A 306 6.97 2.05 -10.81
N VAL A 307 8.27 2.21 -11.08
CA VAL A 307 9.07 1.20 -11.77
C VAL A 307 9.16 -0.09 -10.94
N THR A 308 9.39 0.05 -9.64
CA THR A 308 9.47 -1.10 -8.72
C THR A 308 8.16 -1.89 -8.71
N ALA A 309 7.03 -1.21 -8.56
CA ALA A 309 5.71 -1.84 -8.61
C ALA A 309 5.41 -2.47 -9.99
N ALA A 310 5.80 -1.82 -11.10
CA ALA A 310 5.61 -2.39 -12.44
C ALA A 310 6.41 -3.68 -12.66
N ILE A 311 7.63 -3.76 -12.12
CA ILE A 311 8.46 -4.98 -12.16
C ILE A 311 7.84 -6.10 -11.32
N LEU A 312 7.34 -5.77 -10.12
CA LEU A 312 6.69 -6.72 -9.20
C LEU A 312 5.30 -7.20 -9.66
N ALA A 313 4.63 -6.43 -10.53
CA ALA A 313 3.32 -6.79 -11.04
C ALA A 313 3.33 -8.15 -11.76
N PRO A 314 2.24 -8.94 -11.64
CA PRO A 314 2.14 -10.23 -12.32
C PRO A 314 2.20 -10.04 -13.84
N ALA A 315 2.86 -10.97 -14.53
CA ALA A 315 3.00 -10.87 -15.98
C ALA A 315 1.63 -10.95 -16.69
N GLY A 316 1.40 -10.05 -17.65
CA GLY A 316 0.16 -9.92 -18.39
C GLY A 316 0.05 -8.60 -19.17
N PRO A 317 -1.04 -8.38 -19.95
CA PRO A 317 -1.16 -7.23 -20.85
C PRO A 317 -1.11 -5.87 -20.13
N GLN A 318 -1.71 -5.78 -18.94
CA GLN A 318 -1.70 -4.54 -18.15
C GLN A 318 -0.26 -4.15 -17.75
N ARG A 319 0.53 -5.11 -17.27
CA ARG A 319 1.95 -4.90 -16.93
C ARG A 319 2.76 -4.46 -18.16
N SER A 320 2.60 -5.14 -19.30
CA SER A 320 3.33 -4.78 -20.53
C SER A 320 3.03 -3.35 -21.01
N ARG A 321 1.78 -2.87 -20.87
CA ARG A 321 1.44 -1.47 -21.17
C ARG A 321 2.14 -0.50 -20.24
N ILE A 322 2.11 -0.76 -18.93
CA ILE A 322 2.76 0.09 -17.92
C ILE A 322 4.27 0.15 -18.16
N LEU A 323 4.93 -0.99 -18.41
CA LEU A 323 6.36 -1.05 -18.73
C LEU A 323 6.70 -0.26 -20.01
N SER A 324 5.85 -0.34 -21.04
CA SER A 324 6.01 0.44 -22.28
C SER A 324 5.89 1.95 -22.04
N THR A 325 5.01 2.38 -21.13
CA THR A 325 4.92 3.79 -20.75
C THR A 325 6.17 4.22 -19.98
N LEU A 326 6.62 3.43 -19.01
CA LEU A 326 7.78 3.76 -18.17
C LEU A 326 9.09 3.80 -18.97
N ILE A 327 9.33 2.85 -19.87
CA ILE A 327 10.57 2.81 -20.67
C ILE A 327 10.69 3.99 -21.65
N ARG A 328 9.57 4.62 -22.01
CA ARG A 328 9.54 5.83 -22.85
C ARG A 328 9.75 7.11 -22.06
N ASP A 329 9.69 7.06 -20.74
CA ASP A 329 10.00 8.21 -19.89
C ASP A 329 11.52 8.29 -19.72
N ASP A 330 12.13 9.32 -20.32
CA ASP A 330 13.58 9.54 -20.30
C ASP A 330 14.16 9.56 -18.87
N ARG A 331 13.37 10.00 -17.88
CA ARG A 331 13.81 10.07 -16.47
C ARG A 331 14.07 8.69 -15.87
N THR A 332 13.47 7.63 -16.41
CA THR A 332 13.69 6.26 -15.91
C THR A 332 15.10 5.75 -16.16
N SER A 333 15.82 6.33 -17.12
CA SER A 333 17.21 5.97 -17.40
C SER A 333 18.17 6.32 -16.25
N ALA A 334 17.85 7.35 -15.46
CA ALA A 334 18.64 7.78 -14.31
C ALA A 334 18.43 6.90 -13.05
N LEU A 335 17.43 6.02 -13.06
CA LEU A 335 17.10 5.19 -11.91
C LEU A 335 18.02 3.95 -11.82
N PRO A 336 18.31 3.47 -10.60
CA PRO A 336 19.18 2.31 -10.41
C PRO A 336 18.56 1.01 -10.97
N GLN A 337 17.23 0.89 -10.99
CA GLN A 337 16.52 -0.25 -11.57
C GLN A 337 16.27 -0.17 -13.10
N SER A 338 16.89 0.76 -13.83
CA SER A 338 16.69 0.92 -15.28
C SER A 338 17.10 -0.32 -16.10
N THR A 339 18.14 -1.03 -15.66
CA THR A 339 18.67 -2.23 -16.33
C THR A 339 17.69 -3.39 -16.28
N ILE A 340 17.13 -3.68 -15.09
CA ILE A 340 16.11 -4.72 -14.91
C ILE A 340 14.80 -4.32 -15.58
N LEU A 341 14.40 -3.03 -15.53
CA LEU A 341 13.24 -2.53 -16.26
C LEU A 341 13.35 -2.83 -17.76
N THR A 342 14.51 -2.53 -18.37
CA THR A 342 14.76 -2.78 -19.79
C THR A 342 14.70 -4.27 -20.12
N LYS A 343 15.32 -5.12 -19.30
CA LYS A 343 15.29 -6.58 -19.49
C LYS A 343 13.89 -7.15 -19.38
N VAL A 344 13.13 -6.70 -18.38
CA VAL A 344 11.76 -7.14 -18.16
C VAL A 344 10.85 -6.66 -19.30
N PHE A 345 11.03 -5.44 -19.79
CA PHE A 345 10.29 -4.90 -20.93
C PHE A 345 10.58 -5.66 -22.24
N LEU A 346 11.85 -5.95 -22.52
CA LEU A 346 12.28 -6.73 -23.69
C LEU A 346 12.02 -8.24 -23.54
N GLU A 347 11.41 -8.65 -22.43
CA GLU A 347 11.09 -10.05 -22.12
C GLU A 347 12.33 -10.96 -22.16
N HIS A 348 13.47 -10.42 -21.74
CA HIS A 348 14.69 -11.17 -21.53
C HIS A 348 14.62 -11.93 -20.20
N ILE A 349 15.35 -13.04 -20.13
CA ILE A 349 15.52 -13.81 -18.90
C ILE A 349 16.35 -12.99 -17.91
N VAL A 350 15.82 -12.81 -16.70
CA VAL A 350 16.48 -12.13 -15.58
C VAL A 350 17.25 -13.17 -14.77
N ARG A 351 18.56 -12.94 -14.56
CA ARG A 351 19.44 -13.90 -13.84
C ARG A 351 19.33 -13.72 -12.32
N PRO A 352 19.62 -14.76 -11.51
CA PRO A 352 19.48 -14.70 -10.05
C PRO A 352 20.20 -13.52 -9.38
N HIS A 353 21.47 -13.25 -9.74
CA HIS A 353 22.23 -12.13 -9.18
C HIS A 353 21.59 -10.75 -9.45
N GLU A 354 20.84 -10.61 -10.55
CA GLU A 354 20.14 -9.37 -10.89
C GLU A 354 18.86 -9.22 -10.06
N VAL A 355 18.21 -10.36 -9.76
CA VAL A 355 17.08 -10.40 -8.83
C VAL A 355 17.55 -10.05 -7.42
N ASP A 356 18.70 -10.56 -6.99
CA ASP A 356 19.28 -10.27 -5.68
C ASP A 356 19.65 -8.79 -5.54
N ALA A 357 20.32 -8.22 -6.54
CA ALA A 357 20.63 -6.78 -6.57
C ALA A 357 19.38 -5.90 -6.55
N PHE A 358 18.32 -6.30 -7.25
CA PHE A 358 17.03 -5.59 -7.20
C PHE A 358 16.33 -5.78 -5.85
N ALA A 359 16.42 -6.97 -5.25
CA ALA A 359 15.81 -7.28 -3.96
C ALA A 359 16.38 -6.41 -2.83
N GLU A 360 17.63 -5.94 -2.91
CA GLU A 360 18.20 -5.00 -1.95
C GLU A 360 17.48 -3.64 -1.98
N MET A 361 17.05 -3.18 -3.16
CA MET A 361 16.39 -1.88 -3.39
C MET A 361 14.89 -1.86 -3.02
N VAL A 362 14.27 -3.03 -2.93
CA VAL A 362 12.83 -3.20 -2.66
C VAL A 362 12.50 -2.90 -1.18
N GLN A 363 11.31 -2.38 -0.90
CA GLN A 363 10.89 -2.04 0.46
C GLN A 363 10.56 -3.29 1.32
N PRO A 364 10.64 -3.23 2.66
CA PRO A 364 10.39 -4.38 3.54
C PRO A 364 9.03 -5.05 3.32
N HIS A 365 7.95 -4.28 3.19
CA HIS A 365 6.59 -4.81 2.97
C HIS A 365 6.45 -5.54 1.63
N GLN A 366 7.23 -5.16 0.62
CA GLN A 366 7.29 -5.80 -0.68
C GLN A 366 8.10 -7.11 -0.66
N LYS A 367 9.00 -7.31 0.32
CA LYS A 367 9.76 -8.56 0.53
C LYS A 367 8.98 -9.63 1.29
N THR A 368 7.70 -9.41 1.58
CA THR A 368 6.88 -10.33 2.36
C THR A 368 6.88 -11.74 1.79
N GLN A 369 7.08 -12.72 2.67
CA GLN A 369 7.04 -14.12 2.29
C GLN A 369 5.64 -14.50 1.82
N LEU A 370 5.57 -15.28 0.73
CA LEU A 370 4.30 -15.80 0.25
C LEU A 370 3.80 -16.86 1.23
N THR A 371 2.57 -16.68 1.72
CA THR A 371 1.87 -17.71 2.49
C THR A 371 1.68 -18.94 1.59
N ARG A 372 2.39 -20.01 1.89
CA ARG A 372 2.39 -21.26 1.12
C ARG A 372 1.01 -21.89 1.15
N SER A 373 0.51 -22.34 0.00
CA SER A 373 -0.77 -23.06 -0.06
C SER A 373 -0.67 -24.39 0.70
N GLY A 374 -1.79 -24.90 1.22
CA GLY A 374 -1.84 -26.23 1.86
C GLY A 374 -1.32 -27.33 0.92
N ASN A 375 -1.59 -27.21 -0.37
CA ASN A 375 -1.08 -28.13 -1.40
C ASN A 375 0.44 -28.02 -1.60
N ASP A 376 1.00 -26.81 -1.47
CA ASP A 376 2.45 -26.57 -1.60
C ASP A 376 3.20 -27.21 -0.40
N ARG A 377 2.58 -27.25 0.78
CA ARG A 377 3.13 -27.92 1.98
C ARG A 377 3.13 -29.44 1.86
N GLU A 378 2.04 -30.02 1.36
CA GLU A 378 1.93 -31.47 1.20
C GLU A 378 2.88 -31.99 0.11
N MET A 379 3.04 -31.25 -0.99
CA MET A 379 4.00 -31.59 -2.05
C MET A 379 5.44 -31.67 -1.53
N MET A 380 5.84 -30.74 -0.64
CA MET A 380 7.17 -30.76 -0.01
C MET A 380 7.34 -31.97 0.92
N ARG A 381 6.29 -32.39 1.63
CA ARG A 381 6.34 -33.59 2.48
C ARG A 381 6.63 -34.82 1.63
N VAL A 382 5.94 -34.96 0.50
CA VAL A 382 6.16 -36.04 -0.47
C VAL A 382 7.57 -35.97 -1.07
N GLU A 383 8.08 -34.78 -1.38
CA GLU A 383 9.44 -34.60 -1.91
C GLU A 383 10.54 -34.88 -0.87
N GLN A 384 10.35 -34.47 0.38
CA GLN A 384 11.26 -34.79 1.48
C GLN A 384 11.25 -36.29 1.79
N GLU A 385 10.08 -36.92 1.75
CA GLU A 385 9.95 -38.38 1.87
C GLU A 385 10.64 -39.08 0.69
N ALA A 386 10.47 -38.59 -0.55
CA ALA A 386 11.14 -39.12 -1.74
C ALA A 386 12.66 -38.95 -1.70
N ALA A 387 13.16 -37.78 -1.27
CA ALA A 387 14.59 -37.50 -1.09
C ALA A 387 15.21 -38.34 0.04
N ALA A 388 14.47 -38.57 1.13
CA ALA A 388 14.90 -39.46 2.20
C ALA A 388 14.97 -40.92 1.73
N THR A 389 14.07 -41.35 0.84
CA THR A 389 14.13 -42.70 0.25
C THR A 389 15.26 -42.86 -0.76
N SER A 390 15.61 -41.81 -1.52
CA SER A 390 16.71 -41.86 -2.49
C SER A 390 18.08 -41.92 -1.81
N ASP A 391 18.28 -41.19 -0.71
CA ASP A 391 19.52 -41.23 0.10
C ASP A 391 19.75 -42.60 0.77
N VAL A 392 18.68 -43.32 1.13
CA VAL A 392 18.77 -44.70 1.66
C VAL A 392 19.15 -45.70 0.56
N THR A 393 18.69 -45.50 -0.68
CA THR A 393 19.07 -46.36 -1.83
C THR A 393 20.49 -46.11 -2.34
N THR A 394 21.03 -44.90 -2.26
CA THR A 394 22.45 -44.63 -2.59
C THR A 394 23.40 -45.12 -1.49
N ALA A 395 22.99 -45.09 -0.22
CA ALA A 395 23.75 -45.71 0.88
C ALA A 395 23.80 -47.25 0.79
N THR A 396 22.73 -47.89 0.29
CA THR A 396 22.69 -49.35 0.09
C THR A 396 23.36 -49.79 -1.22
N ALA A 397 23.38 -48.95 -2.27
CA ALA A 397 24.12 -49.23 -3.50
C ALA A 397 25.65 -49.05 -3.36
N THR A 398 26.12 -48.14 -2.50
CA THR A 398 27.56 -47.96 -2.22
C THR A 398 28.13 -49.03 -1.28
N ALA A 399 27.28 -49.69 -0.48
CA ALA A 399 27.69 -50.85 0.32
C ALA A 399 27.86 -52.14 -0.51
N ALA A 400 27.19 -52.24 -1.67
CA ALA A 400 27.21 -53.45 -2.51
C ALA A 400 28.34 -53.49 -3.55
N SER A 401 29.06 -52.38 -3.80
CA SER A 401 30.19 -52.34 -4.75
C SER A 401 31.58 -52.39 -4.09
N SER A 402 31.66 -52.43 -2.75
CA SER A 402 32.92 -52.47 -2.00
C SER A 402 33.36 -53.88 -1.62
N MET A 403 33.37 -54.81 -2.58
CA MET A 403 34.04 -56.12 -2.41
C MET A 403 34.55 -56.67 -3.76
N ASN A 404 35.47 -55.98 -4.44
CA ASN A 404 36.59 -56.66 -5.16
C ASN A 404 37.67 -55.69 -5.67
N SER A 405 38.93 -56.11 -5.54
CA SER A 405 40.17 -55.69 -6.24
C SER A 405 40.85 -54.32 -5.95
N SER A 406 41.89 -54.39 -5.10
CA SER A 406 43.27 -53.83 -5.09
C SER A 406 43.68 -52.51 -5.78
N PRO A 407 44.75 -51.82 -5.28
CA PRO A 407 44.98 -50.40 -5.50
C PRO A 407 45.93 -50.10 -6.68
N HIS A 408 45.67 -49.02 -7.40
CA HIS A 408 46.63 -48.39 -8.32
C HIS A 408 46.70 -46.88 -8.02
N PRO A 409 47.90 -46.28 -7.81
CA PRO A 409 48.02 -44.87 -7.47
C PRO A 409 48.26 -44.04 -8.73
N GLY A 410 47.46 -42.98 -8.92
CA GLY A 410 47.81 -41.88 -9.82
C GLY A 410 46.68 -41.34 -10.68
N ALA A 411 46.00 -40.30 -10.19
CA ALA A 411 45.58 -39.12 -10.96
C ALA A 411 44.73 -38.20 -10.04
N GLY A 412 44.97 -36.89 -10.14
CA GLY A 412 44.58 -35.89 -9.15
C GLY A 412 43.08 -35.71 -8.92
N GLN A 413 42.74 -35.51 -7.65
CA GLN A 413 41.45 -34.99 -7.22
C GLN A 413 41.37 -33.50 -7.55
N SER A 414 40.50 -33.10 -8.48
CA SER A 414 39.93 -31.76 -8.48
C SER A 414 38.68 -31.77 -7.61
N GLN A 415 38.85 -31.46 -6.33
CA GLN A 415 37.75 -31.10 -5.45
C GLN A 415 37.18 -29.74 -5.90
N GLY A 416 36.18 -29.78 -6.77
CA GLY A 416 35.27 -28.66 -6.97
C GLY A 416 34.32 -28.59 -5.78
N ASN A 417 34.70 -27.81 -4.76
CA ASN A 417 33.80 -27.43 -3.68
C ASN A 417 32.76 -26.44 -4.23
N GLY A 418 31.77 -26.95 -4.98
CA GLY A 418 30.62 -26.19 -5.39
C GLY A 418 29.64 -26.14 -4.23
N THR A 419 29.60 -25.02 -3.51
CA THR A 419 28.51 -24.70 -2.59
C THR A 419 27.19 -24.83 -3.34
N GLN A 420 26.50 -25.96 -3.19
CA GLN A 420 25.19 -26.16 -3.84
C GLN A 420 24.21 -25.20 -3.19
N VAL A 421 23.79 -24.18 -3.94
CA VAL A 421 22.68 -23.30 -3.55
C VAL A 421 21.45 -24.19 -3.36
N PRO A 422 20.75 -24.13 -2.21
CA PRO A 422 19.60 -25.00 -1.95
C PRO A 422 18.53 -24.76 -3.02
N VAL A 423 18.18 -25.84 -3.74
CA VAL A 423 17.14 -25.80 -4.78
C VAL A 423 15.78 -25.59 -4.09
N LYS A 424 15.06 -24.53 -4.48
CA LYS A 424 13.76 -24.18 -3.89
C LYS A 424 12.65 -25.04 -4.52
N SER A 425 11.67 -25.48 -3.74
CA SER A 425 10.48 -26.16 -4.30
C SER A 425 9.36 -25.20 -4.72
N ALA A 426 9.35 -23.98 -4.17
CA ALA A 426 8.36 -22.95 -4.46
C ALA A 426 8.96 -21.54 -4.30
N PRO A 427 8.38 -20.51 -4.97
CA PRO A 427 8.80 -19.13 -4.77
C PRO A 427 8.55 -18.69 -3.33
N THR A 428 9.55 -18.07 -2.70
CA THR A 428 9.49 -17.70 -1.28
C THR A 428 8.95 -16.29 -1.07
N THR A 429 9.22 -15.37 -2.00
CA THR A 429 8.78 -13.96 -1.92
C THR A 429 7.96 -13.58 -3.14
N VAL A 430 7.24 -12.47 -3.03
CA VAL A 430 6.46 -11.90 -4.15
C VAL A 430 7.36 -11.61 -5.35
N LEU A 431 8.54 -11.03 -5.11
CA LEU A 431 9.55 -10.78 -6.13
C LEU A 431 10.02 -12.07 -6.81
N ASP A 432 10.36 -13.09 -6.01
CA ASP A 432 10.83 -14.40 -6.50
C ASP A 432 9.79 -14.98 -7.47
N ARG A 433 8.51 -14.97 -7.06
CA ARG A 433 7.40 -15.42 -7.89
C ARG A 433 7.27 -14.60 -9.18
N ALA A 434 7.29 -13.26 -9.08
CA ALA A 434 7.12 -12.38 -10.24
C ALA A 434 8.22 -12.60 -11.28
N MET A 435 9.48 -12.72 -10.85
CA MET A 435 10.63 -12.94 -11.74
C MET A 435 10.62 -14.34 -12.35
N MET A 436 10.21 -15.36 -11.58
CA MET A 436 10.09 -16.71 -12.11
C MET A 436 8.94 -16.83 -13.14
N GLU A 437 7.76 -16.24 -12.87
CA GLU A 437 6.66 -16.19 -13.83
C GLU A 437 7.07 -15.43 -15.12
N HIS A 438 7.80 -14.32 -14.96
CA HIS A 438 8.37 -13.57 -16.07
C HIS A 438 9.35 -14.42 -16.91
N ASN A 439 10.28 -15.12 -16.27
CA ASN A 439 11.26 -15.96 -16.94
C ASN A 439 10.63 -17.14 -17.70
N ILE A 440 9.50 -17.68 -17.24
CA ILE A 440 8.73 -18.69 -18.00
C ILE A 440 8.19 -18.09 -19.30
N LEU A 441 7.61 -16.89 -19.27
CA LEU A 441 7.11 -16.23 -20.48
C LEU A 441 8.24 -15.81 -21.43
N ALA A 442 9.37 -15.37 -20.90
CA ALA A 442 10.57 -15.14 -21.70
C ALA A 442 11.01 -16.44 -22.39
N SER A 443 10.99 -17.56 -21.67
CA SER A 443 11.35 -18.88 -22.20
C SER A 443 10.39 -19.33 -23.31
N SER A 444 9.09 -19.03 -23.21
CA SER A 444 8.13 -19.40 -24.26
C SER A 444 8.36 -18.69 -25.60
N LYS A 445 9.13 -17.60 -25.61
CA LYS A 445 9.50 -16.88 -26.83
C LYS A 445 10.80 -17.36 -27.45
N LEU A 446 11.64 -18.03 -26.65
CA LEU A 446 12.96 -18.51 -27.05
C LEU A 446 12.95 -19.98 -27.45
N TYR A 447 12.10 -20.79 -26.81
CA TYR A 447 12.08 -22.23 -26.98
C TYR A 447 10.76 -22.71 -27.56
N LEU A 448 10.81 -23.75 -28.39
CA LEU A 448 9.63 -24.48 -28.84
C LEU A 448 9.18 -25.48 -27.77
N SER A 449 10.14 -26.22 -27.23
CA SER A 449 9.94 -27.14 -26.12
C SER A 449 11.14 -27.10 -25.17
N LEU A 450 10.91 -27.46 -23.91
CA LEU A 450 11.91 -27.42 -22.85
C LEU A 450 11.63 -28.51 -21.81
N THR A 451 12.65 -29.18 -21.29
CA THR A 451 12.47 -30.20 -20.25
C THR A 451 12.15 -29.54 -18.90
N LEU A 452 11.28 -30.14 -18.09
CA LEU A 452 10.92 -29.60 -16.76
C LEU A 452 12.15 -29.48 -15.83
N SER A 453 13.14 -30.37 -15.98
CA SER A 453 14.42 -30.29 -15.28
C SER A 453 15.29 -29.12 -15.75
N GLY A 454 15.32 -28.85 -17.07
CA GLY A 454 15.99 -27.69 -17.65
C GLY A 454 15.34 -26.38 -17.20
N LEU A 455 14.00 -26.35 -17.15
CA LEU A 455 13.25 -25.19 -16.67
C LEU A 455 13.51 -24.94 -15.18
N GLY A 456 13.51 -26.00 -14.37
CA GLY A 456 13.86 -25.94 -12.96
C GLY A 456 15.26 -25.34 -12.73
N SER A 457 16.25 -25.80 -13.51
CA SER A 457 17.62 -25.27 -13.45
C SER A 457 17.69 -23.78 -13.80
N LEU A 458 16.91 -23.33 -14.79
CA LEU A 458 16.84 -21.92 -15.18
C LEU A 458 16.21 -21.03 -14.10
N LEU A 459 15.20 -21.55 -13.41
CA LEU A 459 14.41 -20.83 -12.41
C LEU A 459 14.92 -21.02 -10.98
N SER A 460 15.96 -21.83 -10.78
CA SER A 460 16.42 -22.28 -9.45
C SER A 460 15.31 -22.98 -8.63
N LEU A 461 14.49 -23.77 -9.33
CA LEU A 461 13.39 -24.56 -8.77
C LEU A 461 13.60 -26.06 -9.00
N THR A 462 12.98 -26.88 -8.14
CA THR A 462 12.78 -28.32 -8.42
C THR A 462 11.95 -28.52 -9.69
N PRO A 463 12.11 -29.63 -10.45
CA PRO A 463 11.33 -29.89 -11.67
C PRO A 463 9.80 -29.89 -11.42
N THR A 464 9.38 -30.47 -10.31
CA THR A 464 8.00 -30.51 -9.79
C THR A 464 7.46 -29.11 -9.45
N GLY A 465 8.27 -28.30 -8.76
CA GLY A 465 7.97 -26.89 -8.49
C GLY A 465 7.83 -26.05 -9.76
N ALA A 466 8.70 -26.26 -10.75
CA ALA A 466 8.61 -25.61 -12.06
C ALA A 466 7.32 -26.02 -12.80
N GLU A 467 6.99 -27.32 -12.81
CA GLU A 467 5.74 -27.83 -13.38
C GLU A 467 4.51 -27.17 -12.74
N THR A 468 4.49 -27.08 -11.40
CA THR A 468 3.38 -26.48 -10.64
C THR A 468 3.15 -25.03 -11.02
N MET A 469 4.24 -24.27 -11.21
CA MET A 469 4.15 -22.86 -11.61
C MET A 469 3.68 -22.70 -13.06
N VAL A 470 4.23 -23.48 -13.99
CA VAL A 470 3.80 -23.49 -15.41
C VAL A 470 2.32 -23.87 -15.51
N ARG A 471 1.90 -24.94 -14.81
CA ARG A 471 0.50 -25.38 -14.74
C ARG A 471 -0.42 -24.25 -14.27
N ARG A 472 -0.03 -23.53 -13.21
CA ARG A 472 -0.79 -22.38 -12.70
C ARG A 472 -0.92 -21.28 -13.75
N MET A 473 0.14 -20.99 -14.51
CA MET A 473 0.11 -19.98 -15.57
C MET A 473 -0.76 -20.38 -16.76
N ILE A 474 -0.80 -21.68 -17.11
CA ILE A 474 -1.71 -22.22 -18.15
C ILE A 474 -3.16 -22.10 -17.70
N VAL A 475 -3.49 -22.55 -16.49
CA VAL A 475 -4.87 -22.51 -15.94
C VAL A 475 -5.39 -21.07 -15.85
N GLN A 476 -4.52 -20.12 -15.51
CA GLN A 476 -4.87 -18.69 -15.48
C GLN A 476 -4.99 -18.05 -16.87
N GLY A 477 -4.74 -18.80 -17.95
CA GLY A 477 -4.77 -18.32 -19.33
C GLY A 477 -3.64 -17.35 -19.68
N ARG A 478 -2.60 -17.24 -18.84
CA ARG A 478 -1.47 -16.33 -19.02
C ARG A 478 -0.32 -16.95 -19.83
N LEU A 479 -0.28 -18.27 -19.94
CA LEU A 479 0.70 -19.02 -20.74
C LEU A 479 -0.04 -20.03 -21.63
N LYS A 480 0.29 -20.06 -22.92
CA LYS A 480 -0.22 -21.09 -23.85
C LYS A 480 0.84 -22.17 -24.03
N ALA A 481 0.68 -23.29 -23.35
CA ALA A 481 1.61 -24.41 -23.41
C ALA A 481 0.93 -25.73 -23.02
N GLU A 482 1.52 -26.84 -23.44
CA GLU A 482 1.12 -28.20 -23.09
C GLU A 482 2.23 -28.87 -22.27
N ILE A 483 1.86 -29.63 -21.23
CA ILE A 483 2.79 -30.35 -20.36
C ILE A 483 2.64 -31.84 -20.62
N ASP A 484 3.70 -32.50 -21.08
CA ASP A 484 3.83 -33.95 -21.04
C ASP A 484 4.46 -34.36 -19.70
N GLN A 485 3.66 -34.96 -18.83
CA GLN A 485 4.11 -35.39 -17.50
C GLN A 485 4.91 -36.69 -17.52
N VAL A 486 4.77 -37.52 -18.56
CA VAL A 486 5.46 -38.81 -18.67
C VAL A 486 6.90 -38.58 -19.14
N GLU A 487 7.07 -37.75 -20.17
CA GLU A 487 8.39 -37.39 -20.69
C GLU A 487 9.02 -36.20 -19.95
N GLY A 488 8.22 -35.44 -19.20
CA GLY A 488 8.68 -34.26 -18.48
C GLY A 488 9.06 -33.12 -19.41
N ILE A 489 8.31 -32.94 -20.51
CA ILE A 489 8.57 -31.93 -21.54
C ILE A 489 7.43 -30.91 -21.55
N LEU A 490 7.81 -29.64 -21.57
CA LEU A 490 6.93 -28.50 -21.76
C LEU A 490 7.01 -28.06 -23.23
N THR A 491 5.88 -28.03 -23.93
CA THR A 491 5.78 -27.55 -25.32
C THR A 491 5.00 -26.24 -25.36
N PHE A 492 5.61 -25.19 -25.90
CA PHE A 492 4.98 -23.87 -26.01
C PHE A 492 4.15 -23.77 -27.29
N LEU A 493 2.93 -23.25 -27.17
CA LEU A 493 2.01 -23.09 -28.30
C LEU A 493 2.12 -21.66 -28.85
N GLU A 494 2.12 -21.51 -30.18
CA GLU A 494 2.16 -20.19 -30.80
C GLU A 494 0.90 -19.38 -30.48
N SER A 495 1.10 -18.11 -30.13
CA SER A 495 0.04 -17.13 -29.93
C SER A 495 -0.53 -16.67 -31.27
N GLY A 496 -1.26 -17.55 -31.96
CA GLY A 496 -1.99 -17.29 -33.21
C GLY A 496 -3.49 -17.58 -33.10
N GLN A 497 -4.11 -17.23 -31.97
CA GLN A 497 -5.53 -17.47 -31.69
C GLN A 497 -6.17 -16.24 -31.02
N GLN A 498 -6.83 -15.41 -31.83
CA GLN A 498 -8.20 -14.98 -31.55
C GLN A 498 -9.10 -15.82 -32.45
N GLY A 499 -9.56 -16.96 -31.95
CA GLY A 499 -10.74 -17.64 -32.47
C GLY A 499 -11.93 -17.21 -31.62
N PRO A 500 -13.16 -17.20 -32.14
CA PRO A 500 -14.33 -16.86 -31.35
C PRO A 500 -14.43 -17.87 -30.21
N THR A 501 -14.33 -17.40 -28.98
CA THR A 501 -14.62 -18.21 -27.80
C THR A 501 -16.08 -18.61 -27.85
N ALA A 502 -16.35 -19.87 -28.21
CA ALA A 502 -17.62 -20.53 -27.91
C ALA A 502 -17.71 -20.67 -26.38
N GLY A 503 -18.38 -19.71 -25.74
CA GLY A 503 -18.49 -19.64 -24.28
C GLY A 503 -18.86 -18.24 -23.81
N GLY A 504 -19.87 -17.62 -24.44
CA GLY A 504 -20.43 -16.36 -23.99
C GLY A 504 -21.26 -16.54 -22.72
N LEU A 505 -20.64 -16.30 -21.57
CA LEU A 505 -21.31 -15.88 -20.34
C LEU A 505 -20.56 -14.66 -19.83
N GLY A 506 -20.76 -13.54 -20.53
CA GLY A 506 -20.38 -12.22 -20.06
C GLY A 506 -21.36 -11.79 -18.99
N ASP A 507 -20.89 -11.70 -17.76
CA ASP A 507 -21.58 -11.00 -16.68
C ASP A 507 -21.54 -9.50 -16.98
N VAL A 508 -22.72 -8.91 -17.12
CA VAL A 508 -22.92 -7.52 -17.53
C VAL A 508 -23.24 -6.71 -16.29
N SER A 509 -22.22 -6.15 -15.63
CA SER A 509 -22.43 -5.14 -14.58
C SER A 509 -22.18 -3.74 -15.12
N GLY A 510 -23.28 -3.16 -15.65
CA GLY A 510 -23.72 -1.79 -15.41
C GLY A 510 -22.75 -0.63 -15.60
N ALA A 511 -22.85 0.03 -16.76
CA ALA A 511 -22.63 1.46 -16.88
C ALA A 511 -23.88 2.11 -17.50
N ALA A 512 -24.51 2.97 -16.71
CA ALA A 512 -25.65 3.78 -17.07
C ALA A 512 -25.22 5.07 -17.82
N GLY A 513 -26.12 5.57 -18.66
CA GLY A 513 -26.04 6.84 -19.42
C GLY A 513 -26.53 6.60 -20.86
N GLY A 514 -27.80 6.78 -21.19
CA GLY A 514 -28.47 8.09 -21.41
C GLY A 514 -27.94 8.71 -22.72
N GLY A 515 -28.68 8.98 -23.79
CA GLY A 515 -30.09 8.93 -24.18
C GLY A 515 -30.20 9.58 -25.58
N GLY A 516 -31.31 9.40 -26.31
CA GLY A 516 -31.68 10.31 -27.40
C GLY A 516 -31.98 9.73 -28.80
N SER A 517 -33.26 9.41 -29.00
CA SER A 517 -34.15 9.86 -30.10
C SER A 517 -33.96 9.44 -31.58
N ALA A 518 -35.08 8.90 -32.08
CA ALA A 518 -35.75 9.12 -33.38
C ALA A 518 -35.41 8.27 -34.63
N GLY A 519 -36.43 7.52 -35.08
CA GLY A 519 -37.00 7.72 -36.43
C GLY A 519 -36.99 6.54 -37.42
N GLY A 520 -38.20 6.10 -37.82
CA GLY A 520 -38.54 5.51 -39.14
C GLY A 520 -38.21 4.02 -39.33
N GLU A 521 -39.13 3.08 -39.48
CA GLU A 521 -40.21 2.87 -40.48
C GLU A 521 -39.91 1.62 -41.33
N ASN A 522 -40.87 0.68 -41.29
CA ASN A 522 -41.39 -0.20 -42.35
C ASN A 522 -40.47 -1.19 -43.11
N GLY A 523 -40.95 -2.45 -43.15
CA GLY A 523 -40.46 -3.49 -44.07
C GLY A 523 -41.12 -4.84 -43.81
N GLU A 524 -42.25 -5.07 -44.48
CA GLU A 524 -43.20 -6.16 -44.30
C GLU A 524 -42.70 -7.60 -44.52
N ALA A 525 -43.45 -8.50 -43.91
CA ALA A 525 -43.42 -9.95 -44.06
C ALA A 525 -43.95 -10.41 -45.43
N GLY A 526 -43.45 -11.56 -45.92
CA GLY A 526 -44.02 -12.22 -47.09
C GLY A 526 -43.40 -13.56 -47.50
N ALA A 527 -44.00 -14.63 -46.99
CA ALA A 527 -44.33 -15.88 -47.71
C ALA A 527 -43.32 -17.04 -47.92
N ALA A 528 -43.87 -18.23 -47.61
CA ALA A 528 -43.65 -19.59 -48.14
C ALA A 528 -42.30 -20.29 -47.81
N GLY A 529 -42.23 -21.52 -47.29
CA GLY A 529 -43.21 -22.61 -47.19
C GLY A 529 -42.93 -23.72 -48.21
N GLY A 530 -42.17 -24.76 -47.83
CA GLY A 530 -42.31 -26.12 -48.41
C GLY A 530 -41.03 -26.93 -48.73
N GLY A 531 -40.92 -28.10 -48.09
CA GLY A 531 -40.13 -29.28 -48.52
C GLY A 531 -38.70 -29.34 -47.99
N GLY A 532 -38.17 -30.40 -47.40
CA GLY A 532 -38.58 -31.80 -47.31
C GLY A 532 -37.35 -32.70 -47.49
N GLY A 533 -36.99 -33.48 -46.47
CA GLY A 533 -36.22 -34.72 -46.57
C GLY A 533 -34.71 -34.63 -46.84
N GLY A 534 -33.90 -35.18 -45.92
CA GLY A 534 -32.48 -35.46 -46.18
C GLY A 534 -31.69 -35.78 -44.92
N GLU A 535 -31.93 -36.95 -44.32
CA GLU A 535 -30.95 -37.59 -43.44
C GLU A 535 -29.67 -37.87 -44.25
N ALA A 536 -28.54 -37.32 -43.81
CA ALA A 536 -27.22 -37.77 -44.22
C ALA A 536 -26.31 -37.75 -43.00
N LEU A 537 -26.18 -38.92 -42.39
CA LEU A 537 -25.07 -39.29 -41.53
C LEU A 537 -23.78 -39.18 -42.36
N GLY A 538 -23.01 -38.12 -42.13
CA GLY A 538 -21.66 -37.94 -42.64
C GLY A 538 -20.79 -37.46 -41.49
N GLY A 539 -20.13 -38.41 -40.83
CA GLY A 539 -19.15 -38.10 -39.81
C GLY A 539 -17.93 -37.42 -40.43
N ASP A 540 -17.80 -36.12 -40.22
CA ASP A 540 -16.54 -35.44 -40.42
C ASP A 540 -15.65 -35.72 -39.21
N ILE A 541 -14.86 -36.79 -39.38
CA ILE A 541 -13.60 -36.98 -38.69
C ILE A 541 -12.74 -35.76 -39.02
N ALA A 542 -12.79 -34.75 -38.15
CA ALA A 542 -11.83 -33.65 -38.12
C ALA A 542 -10.46 -34.23 -37.78
N LEU A 543 -9.77 -34.70 -38.82
CA LEU A 543 -8.36 -35.07 -38.77
C LEU A 543 -7.57 -33.88 -38.20
N ARG A 544 -6.89 -34.15 -37.09
CA ARG A 544 -5.87 -33.30 -36.47
C ARG A 544 -4.83 -32.87 -37.51
N LEU A 545 -5.03 -31.73 -38.15
CA LEU A 545 -3.99 -30.99 -38.88
C LEU A 545 -3.50 -29.85 -37.98
N GLY A 546 -2.77 -30.21 -36.91
CA GLY A 546 -2.25 -29.25 -35.93
C GLY A 546 -0.86 -28.69 -36.25
N GLU A 547 -0.03 -29.38 -37.02
CA GLU A 547 1.38 -28.98 -37.24
C GLU A 547 1.62 -28.18 -38.53
N GLY A 548 0.80 -28.38 -39.57
CA GLY A 548 0.99 -27.74 -40.87
C GLY A 548 0.69 -26.24 -40.89
N ASP A 549 -0.32 -25.80 -40.13
CA ASP A 549 -0.78 -24.40 -40.14
C ASP A 549 0.24 -23.44 -39.47
N GLY A 550 0.96 -23.91 -38.44
CA GLY A 550 2.03 -23.12 -37.80
C GLY A 550 3.26 -22.91 -38.70
N LEU A 551 3.65 -23.93 -39.47
CA LEU A 551 4.76 -23.84 -40.42
C LEU A 551 4.45 -22.85 -41.56
N ILE A 552 3.22 -22.85 -42.07
CA ILE A 552 2.77 -21.92 -43.11
C ILE A 552 2.77 -20.48 -42.58
N ARG A 553 2.25 -20.24 -41.38
CA ARG A 553 2.26 -18.89 -40.76
C ARG A 553 3.65 -18.36 -40.44
N ARG A 554 4.58 -19.23 -40.00
CA ARG A 554 6.00 -18.87 -39.83
C ARG A 554 6.62 -18.47 -41.15
N TRP A 555 6.28 -19.20 -42.21
CA TRP A 555 6.74 -18.92 -43.56
C TRP A 555 6.20 -17.56 -44.05
N ASP A 556 4.91 -17.29 -43.86
CA ASP A 556 4.30 -15.99 -44.17
C ASP A 556 4.93 -14.84 -43.36
N SER A 557 5.16 -15.04 -42.06
CA SER A 557 5.82 -14.06 -41.19
C SER A 557 7.29 -13.83 -41.58
N HIS A 558 7.96 -14.86 -42.10
CA HIS A 558 9.31 -14.73 -42.63
C HIS A 558 9.31 -13.94 -43.95
N ILE A 559 8.40 -14.25 -44.87
CA ILE A 559 8.20 -13.51 -46.12
C ILE A 559 7.94 -12.02 -45.81
N ALA A 560 7.01 -11.72 -44.90
CA ALA A 560 6.68 -10.34 -44.51
C ALA A 560 7.90 -9.59 -43.93
N ARG A 561 8.70 -10.23 -43.06
CA ARG A 561 9.95 -9.64 -42.54
C ARG A 561 10.98 -9.38 -43.63
N THR A 562 11.17 -10.34 -44.55
CA THR A 562 12.10 -10.15 -45.67
C THR A 562 11.65 -9.03 -46.61
N ALA A 563 10.34 -8.90 -46.85
CA ALA A 563 9.78 -7.82 -47.66
C ALA A 563 9.97 -6.45 -47.01
N SER A 564 9.64 -6.31 -45.71
CA SER A 564 9.86 -5.06 -44.96
C SER A 564 11.34 -4.69 -44.87
N SER A 565 12.24 -5.67 -44.68
CA SER A 565 13.68 -5.41 -44.68
C SER A 565 14.19 -4.95 -46.06
N LEU A 566 13.63 -5.48 -47.15
CA LEU A 566 13.94 -5.03 -48.50
C LEU A 566 13.45 -3.60 -48.74
N GLU A 567 12.25 -3.26 -48.28
CA GLU A 567 11.72 -1.89 -48.31
C GLU A 567 12.64 -0.91 -47.56
N ASP A 568 13.08 -1.25 -46.35
CA ASP A 568 14.02 -0.43 -45.57
C ASP A 568 15.38 -0.24 -46.27
N VAL A 569 15.86 -1.25 -46.99
CA VAL A 569 17.08 -1.15 -47.81
C VAL A 569 16.85 -0.23 -49.01
N CYS A 570 15.73 -0.40 -49.72
CA CYS A 570 15.35 0.46 -50.86
C CYS A 570 15.20 1.93 -50.44
N VAL A 571 14.55 2.19 -49.31
CA VAL A 571 14.42 3.55 -48.74
C VAL A 571 15.78 4.15 -48.41
N ARG A 572 16.69 3.38 -47.79
CA ARG A 572 18.05 3.85 -47.48
C ARG A 572 18.88 4.13 -48.73
N ILE A 573 18.78 3.29 -49.75
CA ILE A 573 19.45 3.52 -51.05
C ILE A 573 18.87 4.75 -51.74
N GLY A 574 17.54 4.92 -51.75
CA GLY A 574 16.89 6.12 -52.27
C GLY A 574 17.32 7.40 -51.57
N ALA A 575 17.44 7.38 -50.24
CA ALA A 575 17.94 8.50 -49.44
C ALA A 575 19.43 8.84 -49.70
N LEU A 576 20.24 7.84 -50.08
CA LEU A 576 21.63 8.04 -50.48
C LEU A 576 21.74 8.59 -51.92
N SER A 577 20.89 8.10 -52.83
CA SER A 577 20.87 8.54 -54.24
C SER A 577 20.32 9.97 -54.39
N GLY A 578 19.37 10.39 -53.56
CA GLY A 578 18.89 11.78 -53.49
C GLY A 578 19.94 12.76 -52.93
N ARG A 579 21.03 12.26 -52.36
CA ARG A 579 22.14 13.06 -51.81
C ARG A 579 23.26 13.30 -52.83
N THR A 580 23.33 12.51 -53.90
CA THR A 580 24.30 12.66 -55.00
C THR A 580 23.84 13.61 -56.10
N ASP A 581 22.54 13.91 -56.21
CA ASP A 581 22.00 14.88 -57.18
C ASP A 581 22.02 16.34 -56.66
N ALA A 582 22.52 16.57 -55.44
CA ALA A 582 22.61 17.88 -54.78
C ALA A 582 24.06 18.38 -54.58
N SER A 583 25.02 17.83 -55.34
CA SER A 583 26.38 18.38 -55.54
C SER A 583 26.60 18.64 -57.02
#